data_AF-A0A6B3IEU7-F1
#
_entry.id   AF-A0A6B3IEU7-F1
#
_cell.length_a   1.000
_cell.length_b   1.000
_cell.length_c   1.000
_cell.angle_alpha   90.00
_cell.angle_beta   90.00
_cell.angle_gamma   90.00
#
_symmetry.space_group_name_H-M   'P 1'
#
loop_
_entity.id
_entity.type
_entity.pdbx_description
1 polymer ?
#
loop_
_entity_poly.entity_id
_entity_poly.type
_entity_poly.pdbx_seq_one_letter_code
_entity_poly.pdbx_strand_id
1 'polypeptide(L)' 'TARMRLSAAGMVLDTCALPYGEARGLRLGTAAVTTQGMDEGDMARIAALFGAAVREPGDVSPIAAEVRELALRNPPYPG' A
#
# COMPACT_ATOMS: atom_id res chain seq x y z
N THR A 1 12.00 -3.46 7.44
CA THR A 1 11.79 -2.03 7.13
C THR A 1 10.33 -1.80 6.79
N ALA A 2 9.84 -0.56 6.80
CA ALA A 2 8.46 -0.25 6.43
C ALA A 2 8.10 -0.76 5.02
N ARG A 3 9.00 -0.59 4.03
CA ARG A 3 8.86 -1.15 2.68
C ARG A 3 8.60 -2.66 2.68
N MET A 4 9.37 -3.43 3.46
CA MET A 4 9.21 -4.88 3.53
C MET A 4 7.88 -5.29 4.18
N ARG A 5 7.42 -4.57 5.21
CA ARG A 5 6.13 -4.83 5.85
C ARG A 5 4.96 -4.58 4.90
N LEU A 6 5.02 -3.48 4.16
CA LEU A 6 4.00 -3.15 3.15
C LEU A 6 3.99 -4.16 2.00
N SER A 7 5.17 -4.58 1.53
CA SER A 7 5.29 -5.65 0.52
C SER A 7 4.70 -6.97 1.01
N ALA A 8 4.90 -7.34 2.28
CA ALA A 8 4.30 -8.53 2.86
C ALA A 8 2.78 -8.41 3.03
N ALA A 9 2.26 -7.18 3.17
CA ALA A 9 0.83 -6.88 3.17
C ALA A 9 0.23 -6.71 1.74
N GLY A 10 1.01 -6.94 0.68
CA GLY A 10 0.52 -6.81 -0.71
C GLY A 10 0.53 -5.39 -1.28
N MET A 11 1.14 -4.41 -0.60
CA MET A 11 1.28 -3.03 -1.07
C MET A 11 2.70 -2.76 -1.56
N VAL A 12 2.86 -2.53 -2.87
CA VAL A 12 4.18 -2.37 -3.52
C VAL A 12 4.53 -0.90 -3.69
N LEU A 13 5.68 -0.51 -3.13
CA LEU A 13 6.16 0.87 -3.06
C LEU A 13 7.70 0.89 -3.09
N ASP A 14 8.27 2.06 -3.36
CA ASP A 14 9.72 2.28 -3.27
C ASP A 14 10.08 3.36 -2.24
N THR A 15 11.37 3.45 -1.93
CA THR A 15 11.93 4.47 -1.06
C THR A 15 12.36 5.71 -1.83
N CYS A 16 12.36 6.85 -1.15
CA CYS A 16 12.92 8.10 -1.66
C CYS A 16 13.93 8.68 -0.67
N ALA A 17 14.86 9.49 -1.17
CA ALA A 17 15.77 10.25 -0.32
C ALA A 17 14.98 11.32 0.47
N LEU A 18 15.39 11.56 1.70
CA LEU A 18 14.90 12.66 2.52
C LEU A 18 15.95 13.78 2.55
N PRO A 19 15.55 15.05 2.73
CA PRO A 19 16.48 16.17 2.74
C PRO A 19 17.36 16.26 4.01
N TYR A 20 17.18 15.35 4.98
CA TYR A 20 17.90 15.37 6.25
C TYR A 20 18.58 14.01 6.50
N GLY A 21 19.88 13.93 6.21
CA GLY A 21 20.73 12.78 6.51
C GLY A 21 20.47 11.53 5.66
N GLU A 22 20.92 10.37 6.16
CA GLU A 22 20.88 9.08 5.46
C GLU A 22 19.51 8.36 5.52
N ALA A 23 18.52 8.96 6.18
CA ALA A 23 17.19 8.39 6.31
C ALA A 23 16.46 8.37 4.95
N ARG A 24 15.60 7.35 4.77
CA ARG A 24 14.79 7.18 3.56
C ARG A 24 13.30 7.20 3.87
N GLY A 25 12.54 7.90 3.04
CA GLY A 25 11.08 7.93 3.06
C GLY A 25 10.48 6.86 2.16
N LEU A 26 9.15 6.78 2.13
CA LEU A 26 8.40 5.99 1.17
C LEU A 26 7.78 6.93 0.13
N ARG A 27 7.86 6.57 -1.16
CA ARG A 27 7.22 7.30 -2.25
C ARG A 27 5.87 6.66 -2.55
N LEU A 28 4.81 7.44 -2.43
CA LEU A 28 3.44 7.02 -2.71
C LEU A 28 3.02 7.58 -4.08
N GLY A 29 2.32 6.76 -4.86
CA GLY A 29 1.74 7.17 -6.14
C GLY A 29 0.44 6.42 -6.38
N THR A 30 -0.59 7.14 -6.82
CA THR A 30 -1.94 6.59 -7.00
C THR A 30 -2.23 6.19 -8.45
N ALA A 31 -1.42 6.63 -9.42
CA ALA A 31 -1.71 6.48 -10.85
C ALA A 31 -2.08 5.04 -11.26
N ALA A 32 -1.38 4.03 -10.75
CA ALA A 32 -1.65 2.63 -11.08
C ALA A 32 -3.03 2.17 -10.57
N VAL A 33 -3.36 2.49 -9.32
CA VAL A 33 -4.61 2.07 -8.67
C VAL A 33 -5.81 2.88 -9.17
N THR A 34 -5.63 4.17 -9.47
CA THR A 34 -6.70 4.99 -10.08
C THR A 34 -6.95 4.58 -11.53
N THR A 35 -5.92 4.13 -12.26
CA THR A 35 -6.11 3.54 -13.61
C THR A 35 -6.91 2.25 -13.55
N GLN A 36 -6.82 1.50 -12.44
CA GLN A 36 -7.62 0.30 -12.18
C GLN A 36 -9.05 0.61 -11.70
N GLY A 37 -9.41 1.89 -11.52
CA GLY A 37 -10.75 2.31 -11.12
C GLY A 37 -10.93 2.62 -9.64
N MET A 38 -9.88 2.53 -8.82
CA MET A 38 -9.97 2.88 -7.40
C MET A 38 -10.24 4.38 -7.19
N ASP A 39 -11.16 4.69 -6.30
CA ASP A 39 -11.62 6.05 -5.98
C ASP A 39 -11.08 6.58 -4.64
N GLU A 40 -11.57 7.73 -4.20
CA GLU A 40 -11.19 8.34 -2.92
C GLU A 40 -11.53 7.47 -1.70
N GLY A 41 -12.62 6.69 -1.76
CA GLY A 41 -13.02 5.76 -0.71
C GLY A 41 -12.04 4.59 -0.60
N ASP A 42 -11.62 4.05 -1.74
CA ASP A 42 -10.56 3.04 -1.80
C ASP A 42 -9.23 3.62 -1.30
N MET A 43 -8.88 4.87 -1.63
CA MET A 43 -7.66 5.53 -1.12
C MET A 43 -7.69 5.67 0.41
N ALA A 44 -8.83 6.03 0.99
CA ALA A 44 -8.99 6.08 2.44
C ALA A 44 -8.75 4.70 3.07
N ARG A 45 -9.23 3.62 2.43
CA ARG A 45 -8.99 2.26 2.90
C ARG A 45 -7.52 1.85 2.79
N ILE A 46 -6.86 2.18 1.68
CA ILE A 46 -5.42 1.95 1.49
C ILE A 46 -4.62 2.65 2.58
N ALA A 47 -4.94 3.93 2.88
CA ALA A 47 -4.24 4.68 3.92
C ALA A 47 -4.35 4.03 5.31
N ALA A 48 -5.53 3.50 5.65
CA ALA A 48 -5.73 2.77 6.91
C ALA A 48 -4.90 1.49 6.98
N LEU A 49 -4.95 0.66 5.93
CA LEU A 49 -4.20 -0.60 5.83
C LEU A 49 -2.68 -0.37 5.85
N PHE A 50 -2.22 0.65 5.13
CA PHE A 50 -0.83 1.09 5.13
C PHE A 50 -0.38 1.48 6.54
N GLY A 51 -1.18 2.32 7.22
CA GLY A 51 -0.89 2.78 8.56
C GLY A 51 -0.81 1.64 9.57
N ALA A 52 -1.70 0.64 9.46
CA ALA A 52 -1.66 -0.56 10.30
C ALA A 52 -0.38 -1.37 10.05
N ALA A 53 -0.08 -1.69 8.78
CA ALA A 53 1.08 -2.50 8.41
C ALA A 53 2.43 -1.88 8.83
N VAL A 54 2.53 -0.55 8.84
CA VAL A 54 3.75 0.14 9.25
C VAL A 54 3.88 0.23 10.77
N ARG A 55 2.79 0.56 11.49
CA ARG A 55 2.79 0.85 12.93
C ARG A 55 2.73 -0.39 13.81
N GLU A 56 2.09 -1.46 13.35
CA GLU A 56 1.88 -2.68 14.13
C GLU A 56 2.80 -3.80 13.61
N PRO A 57 4.01 -3.96 14.18
CA PRO A 57 4.86 -5.09 13.83
C PRO A 57 4.22 -6.38 14.36
N GLY A 58 3.75 -7.24 13.46
CA GLY A 58 3.08 -8.49 13.81
C GLY A 58 2.73 -9.31 12.57
N ASP A 59 1.76 -10.21 12.73
CA ASP A 59 1.20 -10.95 11.61
C ASP A 59 0.44 -10.01 10.67
N VAL A 60 0.92 -9.90 9.44
CA VAL A 60 0.34 -9.06 8.39
C VAL A 60 -0.74 -9.78 7.58
N SER A 61 -0.97 -11.07 7.83
CA SER A 61 -1.91 -11.90 7.06
C SER A 61 -3.32 -11.32 7.01
N PRO A 62 -3.89 -10.77 8.10
CA PRO A 62 -5.21 -10.12 8.04
C PRO A 62 -5.21 -8.90 7.11
N ILE A 63 -4.18 -8.06 7.19
CA ILE A 63 -4.04 -6.87 6.33
C ILE A 63 -3.88 -7.29 4.87
N ALA A 64 -3.07 -8.32 4.60
CA ALA A 64 -2.84 -8.85 3.26
C ALA A 64 -4.13 -9.39 2.63
N ALA A 65 -4.97 -10.07 3.43
CA ALA A 65 -6.27 -10.54 2.99
C ALA A 65 -7.17 -9.37 2.56
N GLU A 66 -7.22 -8.30 3.36
CA GLU A 66 -8.02 -7.12 3.01
C GLU A 66 -7.51 -6.34 1.79
N VAL A 67 -6.19 -6.20 1.66
CA VAL A 67 -5.57 -5.61 0.46
C VAL A 67 -5.93 -6.42 -0.78
N ARG A 68 -5.92 -7.76 -0.68
CA ARG A 68 -6.35 -8.65 -1.76
C ARG A 68 -7.83 -8.41 -2.12
N GLU A 69 -8.72 -8.35 -1.14
CA GLU A 69 -10.15 -8.07 -1.39
C GLU A 69 -10.37 -6.72 -2.06
N LEU A 70 -9.61 -5.69 -1.66
CA LEU A 70 -9.65 -4.39 -2.33
C LEU A 70 -9.20 -4.45 -3.79
N ALA A 71 -8.10 -5.17 -4.07
CA ALA A 71 -7.62 -5.36 -5.43
C ALA A 71 -8.61 -6.15 -6.31
N LEU A 72 -9.29 -7.14 -5.74
CA LEU A 72 -10.28 -7.96 -6.47
C LEU A 72 -11.54 -7.17 -6.87
N ARG A 73 -11.90 -6.10 -6.15
CA ARG A 73 -13.01 -5.21 -6.55
C ARG A 73 -12.68 -4.35 -7.78
N ASN A 74 -11.39 -4.12 -8.03
CA ASN A 74 -10.88 -3.26 -9.10
C ASN A 74 -9.90 -4.05 -10.00
N PRO A 75 -10.40 -5.09 -10.72
CA PRO A 75 -9.52 -6.01 -11.44
C PRO A 75 -8.80 -5.30 -12.59
N PRO A 76 -7.47 -5.49 -12.73
CA PRO A 76 -6.76 -5.02 -13.92
C PRO A 76 -7.18 -5.84 -15.15
N TYR A 77 -7.37 -5.15 -16.27
CA TYR A 77 -7.70 -5.77 -17.57
C TYR A 77 -8.97 -6.63 -17.54
N PRO A 78 -10.16 -6.03 -17.27
CA PRO A 78 -11.41 -6.76 -17.34
C PRO A 78 -11.67 -7.18 -18.79
N GLY A 79 -11.57 -8.49 -19.04
CA GLY A 79 -11.84 -9.16 -20.30
C GLY A 79 -12.59 -10.45 -20.05
#